data_AF-A7TAH4-F1
#
_entry.id   AF-A7TAH4-F1
#
_cell.length_a   1.000
_cell.length_b   1.000
_cell.length_c   1.000
_cell.angle_alpha   90.00
_cell.angle_beta   90.00
_cell.angle_gamma   90.00
#
_symmetry.space_group_name_H-M   'P 1'
#
loop_
_entity.id
_entity.type
_entity.pdbx_description
1 polymer ?
#
loop_
_entity_poly.entity_id
_entity_poly.type
_entity_poly.pdbx_seq_one_letter_code
_entity_poly.pdbx_strand_id
1 'polypeptide(L)' 'YTYSEDRVVRDGNLITSRGPGTAFEFGIELVRAIRGDDGAADGLASQMLLK' A
#
# COMPACT_ATOMS: atom_id res chain seq x y z
N TYR A 1 -9.37 -9.10 -19.90
CA TYR A 1 -8.34 -8.27 -19.27
C TYR A 1 -9.05 -7.40 -18.24
N THR A 2 -8.64 -7.48 -16.97
CA THR A 2 -9.23 -6.69 -15.89
C THR A 2 -8.18 -5.69 -15.44
N TYR A 3 -8.39 -4.42 -15.77
CA TYR A 3 -7.56 -3.32 -15.30
C TYR A 3 -8.27 -2.62 -14.15
N SER A 4 -7.52 -2.18 -13.15
CA SER A 4 -8.06 -1.39 -12.05
C SER A 4 -7.42 0.01 -12.08
N GLU A 5 -8.24 1.02 -11.78
CA GLU A 5 -7.81 2.40 -11.60
C GLU A 5 -7.50 2.73 -10.13
N ASP A 6 -7.57 1.75 -9.24
CA ASP A 6 -7.27 1.90 -7.82
C ASP A 6 -5.82 2.36 -7.62
N ARG A 7 -5.61 3.11 -6.53
CA ARG A 7 -4.30 3.70 -6.22
C ARG A 7 -3.23 2.64 -5.97
N VAL A 8 -3.64 1.53 -5.34
CA VAL A 8 -2.84 0.33 -5.08
C VAL A 8 -3.75 -0.88 -5.28
N VAL A 9 -3.23 -1.91 -5.95
CA VAL A 9 -3.93 -3.18 -6.17
C VAL A 9 -3.04 -4.30 -5.68
N ARG A 10 -3.61 -5.25 -4.95
CA ARG A 10 -2.95 -6.48 -4.51
C ARG A 10 -3.67 -7.70 -5.07
N ASP A 11 -2.95 -8.49 -5.85
CA ASP A 11 -3.37 -9.80 -6.32
C ASP A 11 -2.39 -10.86 -5.80
N GLY A 12 -2.75 -11.48 -4.68
CA GLY A 12 -1.86 -12.38 -3.93
C GLY A 12 -0.56 -11.68 -3.49
N ASN A 13 0.55 -12.04 -4.13
CA ASN A 13 1.89 -11.51 -3.88
C ASN A 13 2.32 -10.43 -4.89
N LEU A 14 1.48 -10.11 -5.89
CA LEU A 14 1.73 -9.03 -6.84
C LEU A 14 1.03 -7.77 -6.36
N ILE A 15 1.80 -6.73 -6.05
CA ILE A 15 1.28 -5.43 -5.64
C ILE A 15 1.69 -4.41 -6.69
N THR A 16 0.72 -3.67 -7.23
CA THR A 16 0.94 -2.62 -8.23
C THR A 16 0.39 -1.28 -7.73
N SER A 17 0.93 -0.19 -8.29
CA SER A 17 0.52 1.18 -7.97
C SER A 17 0.66 2.08 -9.19
N ARG A 18 0.11 3.29 -9.15
CA ARG A 18 -0.06 4.14 -10.34
C ARG A 18 1.07 5.14 -10.59
N GLY A 19 1.86 5.51 -9.58
CA GLY A 19 2.98 6.43 -9.75
C GLY A 19 3.37 7.22 -8.50
N PRO A 20 4.05 8.37 -8.66
CA PRO A 20 4.60 9.13 -7.52
C PRO A 20 3.54 9.56 -6.51
N GLY A 21 2.35 9.93 -6.99
CA GLY A 21 1.24 10.36 -6.14
C GLY A 21 0.62 9.24 -5.30
N THR A 22 0.97 7.98 -5.53
CA THR A 22 0.46 6.80 -4.78
C THR A 22 1.57 6.04 -4.05
N ALA A 23 2.78 6.60 -4.00
CA ALA A 23 3.97 5.92 -3.48
C ALA A 23 3.86 5.59 -1.98
N PHE A 24 3.22 6.47 -1.19
CA PHE A 24 3.01 6.24 0.23
C PHE A 24 2.05 5.08 0.47
N GLU A 25 0.89 5.04 -0.19
CA GLU A 25 -0.04 3.91 -0.03
C GLU A 25 0.59 2.60 -0.51
N PHE A 26 1.40 2.65 -1.58
CA PHE A 26 2.12 1.48 -2.06
C PHE A 26 3.12 0.94 -1.03
N GLY A 27 3.92 1.82 -0.42
CA GLY A 27 4.85 1.44 0.64
C GLY A 27 4.14 0.86 1.87
N ILE A 28 3.01 1.44 2.27
CA ILE A 28 2.21 0.93 3.39
C ILE A 28 1.66 -0.45 3.10
N GLU A 29 1.16 -0.70 1.88
CA GLU A 29 0.65 -2.02 1.50
C GLU A 29 1.76 -3.08 1.43
N LEU A 30 2.98 -2.71 1.03
CA LEU A 30 4.14 -3.60 1.13
C LEU A 30 4.46 -3.98 2.58
N VAL A 31 4.44 -2.99 3.49
CA VAL A 31 4.66 -3.26 4.92
C VAL A 31 3.57 -4.20 5.44
N ARG A 32 2.30 -3.94 5.13
CA ARG A 32 1.17 -4.81 5.51
C ARG A 32 1.32 -6.23 4.94
N ALA A 33 1.75 -6.36 3.70
CA ALA A 33 1.94 -7.67 3.07
C ALA A 33 3.06 -8.50 3.73
N ILE A 34 4.13 -7.85 4.21
CA ILE A 34 5.28 -8.52 4.84
C ILE A 34 5.05 -8.78 6.33
N ARG A 35 4.47 -7.82 7.03
CA ARG A 35 4.30 -7.84 8.50
C ARG A 35 2.96 -8.42 8.95
N GLY A 36 1.98 -8.50 8.04
CA GLY A 36 0.60 -8.82 8.38
C GLY A 36 -0.07 -7.67 9.15
N ASP A 37 -1.14 -8.00 9.86
CA ASP A 37 -1.92 -7.04 10.64
C ASP A 37 -1.36 -6.84 12.06
N ASP A 38 -0.04 -6.66 12.17
CA ASP A 38 0.66 -6.40 13.44
C ASP A 38 0.63 -4.92 13.87
N GLY A 39 -0.08 -4.08 13.12
CA GLY A 39 -0.20 -2.64 13.33
C GLY A 39 0.98 -1.80 12.84
N ALA A 40 2.06 -2.41 12.29
CA ALA A 40 3.22 -1.66 11.82
C ALA A 40 2.88 -0.73 10.64
N ALA A 41 2.02 -1.18 9.73
CA ALA A 41 1.57 -0.40 8.58
C ALA A 41 0.80 0.87 9.00
N ASP A 42 -0.10 0.74 9.98
CA ASP A 42 -0.92 1.86 10.47
C ASP A 42 -0.09 2.83 11.31
N GLY A 43 0.84 2.30 12.11
CA GLY A 43 1.83 3.10 12.83
C GLY A 43 2.67 3.96 11.88
N LEU A 44 3.18 3.36 10.80
CA LEU A 44 3.93 4.08 9.77
C LEU A 44 3.08 5.17 9.10
N ALA A 45 1.83 4.86 8.74
CA ALA A 45 0.93 5.83 8.13
C ALA A 45 0.70 7.06 9.01
N SER A 46 0.50 6.85 10.33
CA SER A 46 0.31 7.95 11.28
C SER A 46 1.52 8.88 11.40
N GLN A 47 2.74 8.33 11.33
CA GLN A 47 3.99 9.09 11.43
C GLN A 47 4.28 9.90 10.16
N MET A 48 3.75 9.46 9.01
CA MET A 48 3.94 10.12 7.71
C MET A 48 3.01 11.32 7.49
N LEU A 49 2.12 11.64 8.45
CA LEU A 49 1.14 12.73 8.36
C LEU A 49 0.26 12.62 7.10
N LEU A 50 -0.04 11.38 6.70
CA LEU A 50 -0.96 11.10 5.61
C LEU A 50 -2.38 11.48 6.04
N LYS A 51 -3.14 12.03 5.09
CA LYS A 51 -4.46 12.62 5.32
C LYS A 51 -5.57 11.59 5.25
#